data_AF-A0A6G4ZEM4-F1
#
_entry.id   AF-A0A6G4ZEM4-F1
#
_cell.length_a   1.000
_cell.length_b   1.000
_cell.length_c   1.000
_cell.angle_alpha   90.00
_cell.angle_beta   90.00
_cell.angle_gamma   90.00
#
_symmetry.space_group_name_H-M   'P 1'
#
loop_
_entity.id
_entity.type
_entity.pdbx_description
1 polymer ?
#
loop_
_entity_poly.entity_id
_entity_poly.type
_entity_poly.pdbx_seq_one_letter_code
_entity_poly.pdbx_strand_id
1 'polypeptide(L)' 'MEQLNRKEIIELVNIIRNPKEERSEAMIDELIFKLKRNVIYPNPSDLIFYTELSAEEIADKILDYKPILL' A
#
# COMPACT_ATOMS: atom_id res chain seq x y z
N MET A 1 -0.74 -5.14 -16.55
CA MET A 1 -1.33 -4.86 -15.22
C MET A 1 -1.20 -3.37 -15.03
N GLU A 2 -2.29 -2.68 -14.70
CA GLU A 2 -2.24 -1.25 -14.40
C GLU A 2 -1.56 -1.06 -13.05
N GLN A 3 -0.43 -0.34 -13.02
CA GLN A 3 0.20 0.05 -11.77
C GLN A 3 -0.62 1.16 -11.11
N LEU A 4 -0.79 1.06 -9.79
CA LEU A 4 -1.41 2.13 -9.04
C LEU A 4 -0.55 3.39 -9.13
N ASN A 5 -1.19 4.52 -9.38
CA ASN A 5 -0.51 5.80 -9.32
C ASN A 5 -0.36 6.27 -7.85
N ARG A 6 0.47 7.31 -7.64
CA ARG A 6 0.75 7.87 -6.31
C ARG A 6 -0.51 8.16 -5.49
N LYS A 7 -1.52 8.79 -6.11
CA LYS A 7 -2.75 9.19 -5.42
C LYS A 7 -3.54 7.96 -4.96
N GLU A 8 -3.64 6.93 -5.80
CA GLU A 8 -4.34 5.70 -5.47
C GLU A 8 -3.65 4.93 -4.34
N ILE A 9 -2.31 4.91 -4.32
CA ILE A 9 -1.54 4.31 -3.24
C ILE A 9 -1.81 5.04 -1.92
N ILE A 10 -1.78 6.38 -1.92
CA ILE A 10 -2.07 7.20 -0.73
C ILE A 10 -3.47 6.92 -0.19
N GLU A 11 -4.49 6.91 -1.06
CA GLU A 11 -5.86 6.62 -0.67
C GLU A 11 -6.01 5.22 -0.06
N LEU A 12 -5.40 4.20 -0.67
CA LEU A 12 -5.42 2.83 -0.14
C LEU A 12 -4.73 2.74 1.22
N VAL A 13 -3.55 3.35 1.39
CA VAL A 13 -2.83 3.36 2.67
C VAL A 13 -3.66 4.02 3.76
N ASN A 14 -4.29 5.16 3.47
CA ASN A 14 -5.17 5.85 4.43
C ASN A 14 -6.38 5.00 4.83
N ILE A 15 -7.00 4.33 3.85
CA ILE A 15 -8.14 3.43 4.06
C ILE A 15 -7.75 2.22 4.91
N ILE A 16 -6.55 1.65 4.71
CA ILE A 16 -6.05 0.49 5.45
C ILE A 16 -5.69 0.87 6.89
N ARG A 17 -5.04 2.03 7.12
CA ARG A 17 -4.67 2.50 8.47
C ARG A 17 -5.87 2.95 9.30
N ASN A 18 -6.85 3.57 8.66
CA ASN A 18 -8.05 4.10 9.31
C ASN A 18 -9.29 3.49 8.66
N PRO A 19 -9.55 2.20 8.90
CA PRO A 19 -10.76 1.56 8.41
C PRO A 19 -11.97 2.22 9.09
N LYS A 20 -12.98 2.57 8.29
CA LYS A 20 -14.28 2.95 8.85
C LYS A 20 -14.89 1.74 9.57
N GLU A 21 -15.65 1.98 10.64
CA GLU A 21 -16.26 0.94 11.50
C GLU A 21 -17.13 -0.07 10.71
N GLU A 22 -17.62 0.32 9.54
CA GLU A 22 -18.43 -0.51 8.64
C GLU A 22 -17.62 -1.53 7.80
N ARG A 23 -16.28 -1.49 7.82
CA ARG A 23 -15.44 -2.41 7.04
C ARG A 23 -15.09 -3.66 7.85
N SER A 24 -15.32 -4.83 7.27
CA SER A 24 -14.87 -6.10 7.84
C SER A 24 -13.37 -6.32 7.64
N GLU A 25 -12.76 -7.15 8.47
CA GLU A 25 -11.37 -7.59 8.31
C GLU A 25 -11.10 -8.14 6.91
N ALA A 26 -12.03 -8.92 6.36
CA ALA A 26 -11.94 -9.46 5.00
C ALA A 26 -11.83 -8.37 3.93
N MET A 27 -12.53 -7.23 4.09
CA MET A 27 -12.39 -6.11 3.15
C MET A 27 -11.01 -5.45 3.27
N ILE A 28 -10.45 -5.37 4.48
CA ILE A 28 -9.10 -4.82 4.68
C ILE A 28 -8.05 -5.73 4.05
N ASP A 29 -8.21 -7.04 4.17
CA ASP A 29 -7.35 -8.02 3.51
C ASP A 29 -7.39 -7.89 1.98
N GLU A 30 -8.58 -7.69 1.39
CA GLU A 30 -8.71 -7.45 -0.05
C GLU A 30 -7.98 -6.18 -0.50
N LEU A 31 -8.04 -5.10 0.30
CA LEU A 31 -7.35 -3.85 0.01
C LEU A 31 -5.83 -4.01 0.08
N ILE A 32 -5.33 -4.72 1.09
CA ILE A 32 -3.92 -5.07 1.21
C ILE A 32 -3.48 -5.91 0.00
N PHE A 33 -4.28 -6.90 -0.40
CA PHE A 33 -3.99 -7.75 -1.55
C PHE A 33 -4.02 -6.98 -2.87
N LYS A 34 -4.94 -6.02 -3.01
CA LYS A 34 -4.97 -5.09 -4.14
C LYS A 34 -3.68 -4.28 -4.20
N LEU A 35 -3.21 -3.72 -3.09
CA LEU A 35 -1.95 -2.98 -3.06
C LEU A 35 -0.77 -3.88 -3.48
N LYS A 36 -0.63 -5.06 -2.86
CA LYS A 36 0.46 -6.02 -3.15
C LYS A 36 0.55 -6.42 -4.62
N ARG A 37 -0.58 -6.61 -5.30
CA ARG A 37 -0.60 -7.03 -6.70
C ARG A 37 -0.29 -5.93 -7.71
N ASN A 38 -0.45 -4.66 -7.33
CA ASN A 38 -0.33 -3.54 -8.26
C ASN A 38 0.90 -2.67 -8.00
N VAL A 39 1.80 -3.09 -7.11
CA VAL A 39 3.07 -2.41 -6.83
C VAL A 39 4.23 -3.40 -6.93
N ILE A 40 5.40 -2.91 -7.34
CA ILE A 40 6.61 -3.75 -7.46
C ILE A 40 7.30 -3.96 -6.10
N TYR A 41 6.99 -3.09 -5.12
CA TYR A 41 7.57 -3.17 -3.79
C TYR A 41 7.31 -4.55 -3.15
N PRO A 42 8.33 -5.25 -2.61
CA PRO A 42 8.21 -6.67 -2.24
C PRO A 42 7.20 -6.92 -1.11
N ASN A 43 7.11 -6.03 -0.12
CA ASN A 43 6.11 -6.13 0.93
C ASN A 43 5.57 -4.75 1.37
N PRO A 44 4.61 -4.17 0.63
CA PRO A 44 4.11 -2.82 0.92
C PRO A 44 3.33 -2.75 2.24
N SER A 45 2.82 -3.87 2.74
CA SER A 45 2.16 -3.95 4.04
C SER A 45 3.10 -3.62 5.20
N ASP A 46 4.38 -3.94 5.08
CA ASP A 46 5.33 -3.65 6.15
C ASP A 46 5.51 -2.15 6.34
N LEU A 47 5.45 -1.39 5.23
CA LEU A 47 5.47 0.06 5.28
C LEU A 47 4.24 0.62 6.01
N ILE A 48 3.09 -0.04 5.89
CA ILE A 48 1.83 0.41 6.49
C ILE A 48 1.78 0.11 8.00
N PHE A 49 2.22 -1.09 8.41
CA PHE A 49 2.01 -1.57 9.79
C PHE A 49 3.22 -1.45 10.70
N TYR A 50 4.43 -1.35 10.14
CA TYR A 50 5.67 -1.39 10.92
C TYR A 50 6.54 -0.14 10.73
N THR A 51 6.00 0.94 10.17
CA THR A 51 6.72 2.21 10.05
C THR A 51 5.84 3.40 10.43
N GLU A 52 6.49 4.50 10.85
CA GLU A 52 5.85 5.78 11.15
C GLU A 52 5.72 6.68 9.91
N LEU A 53 5.97 6.15 8.71
CA LEU A 53 5.88 6.91 7.47
C LEU A 53 4.45 7.39 7.23
N SER A 54 4.31 8.60 6.70
CA SER A 54 3.05 9.11 6.17
C SER A 54 2.61 8.32 4.93
N ALA A 55 1.33 8.42 4.57
CA ALA A 55 0.82 7.76 3.36
C ALA A 55 1.54 8.23 2.09
N GLU A 56 1.92 9.50 2.05
CA GLU A 56 2.73 10.13 1.02
C GLU A 56 4.12 9.52 0.94
N GLU A 57 4.85 9.44 2.06
CA GLU A 57 6.18 8.83 2.10
C GLU A 57 6.15 7.34 1.72
N ILE A 58 5.11 6.62 2.13
CA ILE A 58 4.90 5.21 1.73
C ILE A 58 4.73 5.12 0.23
N ALA A 59 3.90 5.97 -0.37
CA ALA A 59 3.67 5.98 -1.81
C ALA A 59 4.94 6.31 -2.59
N ASP A 60 5.70 7.32 -2.13
CA ASP A 60 6.98 7.71 -2.75
C ASP A 60 7.98 6.55 -2.67
N LYS A 61 8.13 5.92 -1.50
CA LYS A 61 9.03 4.77 -1.32
C LYS A 61 8.63 3.56 -2.18
N ILE A 62 7.34 3.33 -2.38
CA ILE A 62 6.82 2.25 -3.23
C ILE A 62 7.15 2.53 -4.71
N LEU A 63 6.95 3.76 -5.17
CA LEU A 63 7.16 4.15 -6.56
C LEU A 63 8.64 4.28 -6.92
N ASP A 64 9.48 4.70 -5.98
CA ASP A 64 10.92 4.83 -6.15
C ASP A 64 11.67 3.50 -6.07
N TYR A 65 11.00 2.44 -5.63
CA TYR A 65 11.61 1.12 -5.48
C TYR A 65 11.99 0.52 -6.84
N LYS A 66 13.29 0.23 -6.98
CA LYS A 66 13.87 -0.47 -8.13
C LYS A 66 14.30 -1.86 -7.69
N PRO A 67 13.68 -2.93 -8.23
CA PRO A 67 14.15 -4.29 -7.99
C PRO A 67 15.63 -4.44 -8.33
N ILE A 68 16.38 -5.05 -7.43
CA ILE A 68 17.73 -5.51 -7.74
C ILE A 68 17.58 -6.77 -8.59
N LEU A 69 18.02 -6.70 -9.85
CA LEU A 69 18.20 -7.88 -10.69
C LEU A 69 19.52 -8.53 -10.25
N LEU A 70 19.42 -9.71 -9.64
CA LEU A 70 20.56 -10.55 -9.28
C LEU A 70 20.93 -11.49 -10.43
#